data_AF-A0A222VNN9-F1
#
_entry.id   AF-A0A222VNN9-F1
#
_cell.length_a   1.000
_cell.length_b   1.000
_cell.length_c   1.000
_cell.angle_alpha   90.00
_cell.angle_beta   90.00
_cell.angle_gamma   90.00
#
_symmetry.space_group_name_H-M   'P 1'
#
loop_
_entity.id
_entity.type
_entity.pdbx_description
1 polymer ?
#
loop_
_entity_poly.entity_id
_entity_poly.type
_entity_poly.pdbx_seq_one_letter_code
_entity_poly.pdbx_strand_id
1 'polypeptide(L)'
;MATKFRYWCGECNHRTAWLPESEGVSQHGRHYLRQHPGIEPGGGFEIQKSRDGGGGCLAVIVSLFLILIFAATCEGEAGSTPERPTVADVFIDG
;
A
#
# COMPACT_ATOMS: atom_id res chain seq x y z
N MET A 1 -7.12 7.38 15.85
CA MET A 1 -6.03 6.54 15.29
C MET A 1 -4.70 7.19 15.63
N ALA A 2 -3.77 6.47 16.25
CA ALA A 2 -2.46 7.02 16.63
C ALA A 2 -1.40 6.53 15.64
N THR A 3 -0.72 7.46 14.99
CA THR A 3 0.47 7.19 14.20
C THR A 3 1.56 6.62 15.11
N LYS A 4 2.18 5.52 14.71
CA LYS A 4 3.32 4.95 15.42
C LYS A 4 4.60 5.21 14.63
N PHE A 5 5.66 5.49 15.35
CA PHE A 5 6.98 5.82 14.83
C PHE A 5 8.00 4.81 15.33
N ARG A 6 8.97 4.50 14.49
CA ARG A 6 10.12 3.67 14.83
C ARG A 6 11.37 4.42 14.43
N TYR A 7 12.21 4.74 15.40
CA TYR A 7 13.48 5.44 15.18
C TYR A 7 14.62 4.43 15.08
N TRP A 8 15.62 4.72 14.25
CA TRP A 8 16.83 3.92 14.12
C TRP A 8 18.07 4.80 14.22
N CYS A 9 19.09 4.27 14.89
CA CYS A 9 20.36 4.95 15.10
C CYS A 9 21.19 4.95 13.81
N GLY A 10 21.84 6.06 13.49
CA GLY A 10 22.75 6.16 12.34
C GLY A 10 24.11 5.51 12.58
N GLU A 11 24.54 5.44 13.84
CA GLU A 11 25.86 4.95 14.23
C GLU A 11 25.89 3.44 14.51
N CYS A 12 24.74 2.87 14.92
CA CYS A 12 24.62 1.45 15.22
C CYS A 12 23.28 0.89 14.76
N ASN A 13 23.14 -0.44 14.75
CA ASN A 13 21.92 -1.09 14.24
C ASN A 13 20.75 -1.09 15.25
N HIS A 14 20.77 -0.21 16.25
CA HIS A 14 19.72 -0.08 17.26
C HIS A 14 18.45 0.55 16.68
N ARG A 15 17.29 -0.01 17.03
CA ARG A 15 15.96 0.46 16.60
C ARG A 15 15.00 0.49 17.77
N THR A 16 14.18 1.53 17.88
CA THR A 16 13.15 1.61 18.91
C THR A 16 11.98 0.67 18.58
N ALA A 17 11.15 0.37 19.58
CA ALA A 17 9.83 -0.19 19.31
C ALA A 17 8.95 0.81 18.52
N TRP A 18 7.83 0.32 17.99
CA TRP A 18 6.79 1.19 17.41
C TRP A 18 6.09 1.95 18.53
N LEU A 19 6.45 3.22 18.69
CA LEU A 19 6.04 4.08 19.80
C LEU A 19 5.35 5.34 19.29
N PRO A 20 4.59 6.06 20.14
CA PRO A 20 4.22 7.44 19.87
C PRO A 20 5.47 8.28 19.58
N GLU A 21 5.32 9.35 18.78
CA GLU A 21 6.43 10.21 18.37
C GLU A 21 7.27 10.69 19.55
N SER A 22 6.62 11.26 20.57
CA SER A 22 7.29 11.82 21.76
C SER A 22 8.13 10.79 22.50
N GLU A 23 7.62 9.57 22.66
CA GLU A 23 8.30 8.49 23.37
C GLU A 23 9.43 7.90 22.52
N GLY A 24 9.22 7.78 21.20
CA GLY A 24 10.25 7.37 20.25
C GLY A 24 11.43 8.32 20.22
N VAL A 25 11.19 9.63 20.13
CA VAL A 25 12.24 10.67 20.18
C VAL A 25 12.98 10.62 21.52
N SER A 26 12.26 10.50 22.63
CA SER A 26 12.87 10.43 23.97
C SER A 26 13.78 9.20 24.10
N GLN A 27 13.30 8.01 23.70
CA GLN A 27 14.12 6.80 23.74
C GLN A 27 15.33 6.89 22.80
N HIS A 28 15.16 7.49 21.62
CA HIS A 28 16.24 7.66 20.66
C HIS A 28 17.34 8.60 21.20
N GLY A 29 16.96 9.73 21.77
CA GLY A 29 17.91 10.65 22.42
C GLY A 29 18.62 10.02 23.61
N ARG A 30 17.89 9.28 24.47
CA ARG A 30 18.50 8.55 25.60
C ARG A 30 19.44 7.43 25.15
N HIS A 31 19.22 6.85 23.98
CA HIS A 31 20.14 5.89 23.39
C HIS A 31 21.45 6.59 22.99
N TYR A 32 21.37 7.71 22.25
CA TYR A 32 22.56 8.50 21.87
C TYR A 32 23.37 8.97 23.08
N LEU A 33 22.71 9.53 24.10
CA LEU A 33 23.40 9.99 25.32
C LEU A 33 24.17 8.86 26.05
N ARG A 34 23.75 7.60 25.88
CA ARG A 34 24.36 6.46 26.58
C ARG A 34 25.39 5.71 25.73
N GLN A 35 25.10 5.48 24.45
CA GLN A 35 25.95 4.68 23.57
C GLN A 35 26.85 5.53 22.66
N HIS A 36 26.48 6.78 22.41
CA HIS A 36 27.15 7.69 21.49
C HIS A 36 27.35 9.09 22.13
N PRO A 37 28.06 9.17 23.28
CA PRO A 37 28.25 10.44 23.97
C PRO A 37 29.03 11.44 23.10
N GLY A 38 28.47 12.64 22.94
CA GLY A 38 29.10 13.72 22.15
C GLY A 38 28.90 13.61 20.63
N ILE A 39 28.17 12.60 20.16
CA ILE A 39 27.75 12.50 18.76
C ILE A 39 26.32 13.03 18.65
N GLU A 40 26.09 13.93 17.69
CA GLU A 40 24.74 14.42 17.42
C GLU A 40 23.83 13.28 16.95
N PRO A 41 22.54 13.27 17.33
CA PRO A 41 21.61 12.22 16.93
C PRO A 41 21.46 12.15 15.41
N GLY A 42 22.12 11.18 14.78
CA GLY A 42 21.94 10.80 13.39
C GLY A 42 20.90 9.69 13.21
N GLY A 43 20.68 9.30 11.95
CA GLY A 43 19.73 8.24 11.57
C GLY A 43 18.38 8.79 11.10
N GLY A 44 17.33 7.99 11.25
CA GLY A 44 16.01 8.34 10.70
C GLY A 44 14.86 7.64 11.42
N PHE A 45 13.68 7.73 10.82
CA PHE A 45 12.49 7.12 11.38
C PHE A 45 11.56 6.58 10.30
N GLU A 46 10.80 5.54 10.67
CA GLU A 46 9.71 4.98 9.89
C GLU A 46 8.38 5.37 10.52
N ILE A 47 7.36 5.58 9.69
CA ILE A 47 6.00 5.90 10.11
C ILE A 47 5.07 4.75 9.76
N GLN A 48 4.48 4.13 10.78
CA GLN A 48 3.40 3.17 10.59
C GLN A 48 2.05 3.89 10.77
N LYS A 49 1.40 4.19 9.64
CA LYS A 49 -0.04 4.47 9.62
C LYS A 49 -0.77 3.14 9.67
N SER A 50 -1.55 2.90 10.72
CA SER A 50 -2.54 1.83 10.72
C SER A 50 -3.49 2.06 9.54
N ARG A 51 -3.32 1.30 8.46
CA ARG A 51 -4.31 1.25 7.40
C ARG A 51 -5.44 0.40 7.95
N ASP A 52 -6.55 1.03 8.31
CA ASP A 52 -7.80 0.31 8.50
C ASP A 52 -8.11 -0.43 7.19
N GLY A 53 -7.86 -1.73 7.19
CA GLY A 53 -8.25 -2.64 6.13
C GLY A 53 -9.77 -2.83 6.15
N GLY A 54 -10.51 -1.78 5.79
CA GLY A 54 -11.98 -1.76 5.80
C GLY A 54 -12.62 -1.65 4.41
N GLY A 55 -11.83 -1.70 3.33
CA GLY A 55 -12.33 -1.50 1.96
C GLY A 55 -12.65 -2.77 1.18
N GLY A 56 -12.16 -3.94 1.63
CA GLY A 56 -12.26 -5.18 0.85
C GLY A 56 -13.70 -5.66 0.64
N CYS A 57 -14.50 -5.68 1.70
CA CYS A 57 -15.89 -6.16 1.61
C CYS A 57 -16.76 -5.23 0.74
N LEU A 58 -16.62 -3.91 0.91
CA LEU A 58 -17.37 -2.95 0.11
C LEU A 58 -16.97 -3.01 -1.37
N ALA A 59 -15.68 -3.14 -1.67
CA ALA A 59 -15.21 -3.32 -3.04
C ALA A 59 -15.77 -4.61 -3.67
N VAL A 60 -15.76 -5.73 -2.95
CA VAL A 60 -16.31 -7.01 -3.44
C VAL A 60 -17.83 -6.92 -3.66
N ILE A 61 -18.57 -6.28 -2.77
CA ILE A 61 -20.04 -6.10 -2.90
C ILE A 61 -20.35 -5.23 -4.13
N VAL A 62 -19.65 -4.11 -4.31
CA VAL A 62 -19.83 -3.22 -5.47
C VAL A 62 -19.48 -3.94 -6.76
N SER A 63 -18.38 -4.71 -6.79
CA SER A 63 -18.00 -5.50 -7.95
C SER A 63 -19.04 -6.56 -8.31
N LEU A 64 -19.54 -7.33 -7.33
CA LEU A 64 -20.60 -8.32 -7.56
C LEU A 64 -21.88 -7.66 -8.08
N PHE A 65 -22.27 -6.52 -7.50
CA PHE A 65 -23.45 -5.79 -7.91
C PHE A 65 -23.35 -5.27 -9.36
N LEU A 66 -22.18 -4.73 -9.74
CA LEU A 66 -21.91 -4.33 -11.12
C LEU A 66 -21.99 -5.51 -12.10
N ILE A 67 -21.36 -6.65 -11.76
CA ILE A 67 -21.40 -7.86 -12.60
C ILE A 67 -22.85 -8.33 -12.82
N LEU A 68 -23.67 -8.31 -11.77
CA LEU A 68 -25.09 -8.69 -11.87
C LEU A 68 -25.88 -7.72 -12.75
N ILE A 69 -25.63 -6.41 -12.65
CA ILE A 69 -26.26 -5.42 -13.53
C ILE A 69 -25.86 -5.68 -14.99
N PHE A 70 -24.56 -5.84 -15.27
CA PHE A 70 -24.10 -6.13 -16.62
C PHE A 70 -24.72 -7.42 -17.16
N ALA A 71 -24.73 -8.49 -16.37
CA ALA A 71 -25.35 -9.76 -16.76
C ALA A 71 -26.84 -9.64 -17.04
N ALA A 72 -27.59 -8.87 -16.24
CA ALA A 72 -29.01 -8.60 -16.47
C ALA A 72 -29.25 -7.68 -17.69
N THR A 73 -28.30 -6.79 -18.01
CA THR A 73 -28.37 -5.98 -19.24
C THR A 73 -27.95 -6.75 -20.49
N CYS A 74 -27.31 -7.92 -20.35
CA CYS A 74 -26.92 -8.79 -21.47
C CYS A 74 -28.08 -9.61 -22.05
N GLU A 75 -29.32 -9.43 -21.56
CA GLU A 75 -30.52 -10.02 -22.17
C GLU A 75 -30.95 -9.31 -23.47
N GLY A 76 -30.17 -8.34 -23.94
CA GLY A 76 -30.40 -7.65 -25.20
C GLY A 76 -29.11 -7.32 -25.93
N GLU A 77 -28.37 -8.34 -26.39
CA GLU A 77 -27.68 -8.36 -27.68
C GLU A 77 -27.02 -9.74 -27.90
N ALA A 78 -27.79 -10.65 -28.52
CA ALA A 78 -27.23 -11.76 -29.24
C ALA A 78 -26.38 -11.19 -30.38
N GLY A 79 -25.05 -11.17 -30.24
CA GLY A 79 -24.23 -10.57 -31.28
C GLY A 79 -22.73 -10.53 -31.04
N SER A 80 -22.10 -11.65 -30.69
CA SER A 80 -20.69 -11.83 -31.07
C SER A 80 -20.38 -13.31 -31.26
N THR A 81 -20.66 -13.77 -32.48
CA THR A 81 -19.95 -14.89 -33.10
C THR A 81 -18.45 -14.73 -32.88
N PRO A 82 -17.71 -15.75 -32.41
CA PRO A 82 -16.28 -15.77 -32.54
C PRO A 82 -15.96 -16.05 -34.00
N GLU A 83 -15.85 -15.01 -34.82
CA GLU A 83 -15.12 -15.14 -36.08
C GLU A 83 -13.66 -15.37 -35.73
N ARG A 84 -13.29 -16.65 -35.83
CA ARG A 84 -11.93 -17.14 -36.05
C ARG A 84 -11.22 -16.15 -36.98
N PRO A 85 -10.11 -15.48 -36.58
CA PRO A 85 -9.36 -14.68 -37.53
C PRO A 85 -8.76 -15.64 -38.57
N THR A 86 -9.32 -15.61 -39.79
CA THR A 86 -8.63 -16.14 -40.96
C THR A 86 -7.47 -15.21 -41.30
N VAL A 87 -6.34 -15.80 -41.66
CA VAL A 87 -5.02 -15.19 -41.91
C VAL A 87 -4.94 -14.15 -43.05
N ALA A 88 -6.05 -13.51 -43.44
CA ALA A 88 -6.12 -12.67 -44.64
C ALA A 88 -6.08 -11.16 -44.38
N ASP A 89 -6.33 -10.65 -43.17
CA ASP A 89 -6.42 -9.21 -42.90
C ASP A 89 -5.10 -8.57 -42.40
N VAL A 90 -3.95 -9.20 -42.67
CA VAL A 90 -2.62 -8.60 -42.39
C VAL A 90 -2.07 -7.96 -43.66
N PHE A 91 -2.79 -7.07 -44.34
CA PHE A 91 -2.18 -6.12 -45.28
C PHE A 91 -3.09 -4.89 -45.43
N ILE A 92 -2.49 -3.72 -45.62
CA ILE A 92 -3.06 -2.36 -45.64
C ILE A 92 -3.19 -1.78 -44.21
N ASP A 93 -2.20 -1.04 -43.71
CA ASP A 93 -1.89 0.31 -44.19
C ASP A 93 -0.38 0.61 -44.00
N GLY A 94 0.23 1.12 -45.07
CA GLY A 94 1.57 1.73 -45.06
C GLY A 94 1.47 3.20 -45.40
#